data_AF-A0A2G9C1R5-F1
#
_entry.id   AF-A0A2G9C1R5-F1
#
_cell.length_a   1.000
_cell.length_b   1.000
_cell.length_c   1.000
_cell.angle_alpha   90.00
_cell.angle_beta   90.00
_cell.angle_gamma   90.00
#
_symmetry.space_group_name_H-M   'P 1'
#
loop_
_entity.id
_entity.type
_entity.pdbx_description
1 polymer ?
#
loop_
_entity_poly.entity_id
_entity_poly.type
_entity_poly.pdbx_seq_one_letter_code
_entity_poly.pdbx_strand_id
1 'polypeptide(L)'
;LAFLLIFADHRLGVMQPIRAFLNSVVSPVQYLAVMPEQALDNVLNQVQSRRRIMRENNRLQEEMLLLQGELQRFTFLQRENDRLRELLASESREQRLLMVAEVIAVDSDPFTHQVVVNKGTRHGVYIGQPVLDATGIVG
;
A
#
# COMPACT_ATOMS: atom_id res chain seq x y z
N LEU A 1 -69.34 21.89 -28.82
CA LEU A 1 -68.30 22.06 -27.78
C LEU A 1 -67.00 21.36 -28.12
N ALA A 2 -66.97 20.03 -28.36
CA ALA A 2 -65.74 19.30 -28.72
C ALA A 2 -65.04 19.81 -29.99
N PHE A 3 -65.79 20.09 -31.08
CA PHE A 3 -65.22 20.67 -32.30
C PHE A 3 -64.64 22.08 -32.13
N LEU A 4 -65.20 22.87 -31.21
CA LEU A 4 -64.75 24.23 -30.90
C LEU A 4 -63.44 24.20 -30.09
N LEU A 5 -63.31 23.23 -29.18
CA LEU A 5 -62.07 22.95 -28.44
C LEU A 5 -60.94 22.46 -29.34
N ILE A 6 -61.21 21.54 -30.28
CA ILE A 6 -60.21 21.04 -31.22
C ILE A 6 -59.75 22.14 -32.20
N PHE A 7 -60.68 22.98 -32.66
CA PHE A 7 -60.36 24.10 -33.55
C PHE A 7 -59.57 25.20 -32.84
N ALA A 8 -59.91 25.50 -31.57
CA ALA A 8 -59.15 26.43 -30.73
C ALA A 8 -57.74 25.88 -30.42
N ASP A 9 -57.60 24.58 -30.18
CA ASP A 9 -56.31 23.94 -29.94
C ASP A 9 -55.38 24.04 -31.15
N HIS A 10 -55.93 23.84 -32.36
CA HIS A 10 -55.16 23.90 -33.60
C HIS A 10 -54.72 25.32 -34.01
N ARG A 11 -55.48 26.37 -33.64
CA ARG A 11 -55.20 27.77 -34.04
C ARG A 11 -54.51 28.62 -32.98
N LEU A 12 -54.74 28.36 -31.70
CA LEU A 12 -54.28 29.23 -30.60
C LEU A 12 -53.14 28.62 -29.78
N GLY A 13 -52.73 27.38 -30.05
CA GLY A 13 -51.58 26.75 -29.38
C GLY A 13 -51.76 26.61 -27.86
N VAL A 14 -53.00 26.63 -27.37
CA VAL A 14 -53.35 26.71 -25.94
C VAL A 14 -52.89 25.48 -25.15
N MET A 15 -52.66 24.34 -25.82
CA MET A 15 -52.05 23.16 -25.21
C MET A 15 -50.53 23.27 -24.99
N GLN A 16 -49.82 24.21 -25.62
CA GLN A 16 -48.39 24.41 -25.37
C GLN A 16 -48.07 24.89 -23.94
N PRO A 17 -48.70 25.95 -23.40
CA PRO A 17 -48.42 26.42 -22.05
C PRO A 17 -48.82 25.42 -20.97
N ILE A 18 -49.91 24.66 -21.16
CA ILE A 18 -50.33 23.60 -20.21
C ILE A 18 -49.31 22.45 -20.20
N ARG A 19 -48.83 22.03 -21.38
CA ARG A 19 -47.81 20.98 -21.50
C ARG A 19 -46.47 21.44 -20.93
N ALA A 20 -46.11 22.72 -21.10
CA ALA A 20 -44.92 23.31 -20.49
C ALA A 20 -45.02 23.39 -18.97
N PHE A 21 -46.19 23.75 -18.42
CA PHE A 21 -46.43 23.78 -16.98
C PHE A 21 -46.39 22.39 -16.36
N LEU A 22 -47.06 21.40 -16.98
CA LEU A 22 -47.00 20.01 -16.54
C LEU A 22 -45.58 19.44 -16.59
N ASN A 23 -44.83 19.69 -17.67
CA ASN A 23 -43.43 19.27 -17.76
C ASN A 23 -42.55 19.96 -16.72
N SER A 24 -42.77 21.25 -16.42
CA SER A 24 -42.02 21.99 -15.40
C SER A 24 -42.28 21.50 -13.98
N VAL A 25 -43.46 20.96 -13.70
CA VAL A 25 -43.85 20.44 -12.36
C VAL A 25 -43.47 18.97 -12.20
N VAL A 26 -43.51 18.19 -13.28
CA VAL A 26 -43.18 16.76 -13.26
C VAL A 26 -41.66 16.52 -13.34
N SER A 27 -40.91 17.41 -14.01
CA SER A 27 -39.45 17.29 -14.16
C SER A 27 -38.67 17.19 -12.84
N PRO A 28 -38.98 17.96 -11.77
CA PRO A 28 -38.27 17.85 -10.49
C PRO A 28 -38.53 16.51 -9.78
N VAL A 29 -39.74 15.94 -9.90
CA VAL A 29 -40.12 14.68 -9.24
C VAL A 29 -39.36 13.50 -9.83
N GLN A 30 -39.15 13.50 -11.16
CA GLN A 30 -38.35 12.46 -11.83
C GLN A 30 -36.87 12.51 -11.41
N TYR A 31 -36.32 13.70 -11.18
CA TYR A 31 -34.94 13.86 -10.73
C TYR A 31 -34.74 13.45 -9.25
N LEU A 32 -35.71 13.78 -8.39
CA LEU A 32 -35.69 13.39 -6.97
C LEU A 32 -35.86 11.88 -6.75
N ALA A 33 -36.49 11.17 -7.69
CA ALA A 33 -36.67 9.71 -7.59
C ALA A 33 -35.36 8.91 -7.79
N VAL A 34 -34.34 9.48 -8.44
CA VAL A 34 -33.08 8.77 -8.79
C VAL A 34 -31.93 9.10 -7.81
N MET A 35 -32.04 10.17 -7.03
CA MET A 35 -31.03 10.55 -6.03
C MET A 35 -30.85 9.60 -4.81
N PRO A 36 -31.87 8.86 -4.32
CA PRO A 36 -31.72 8.09 -3.08
C PRO A 36 -30.72 6.93 -3.20
N GLU A 37 -30.69 6.23 -4.33
CA GLU A 37 -29.88 5.01 -4.48
C GLU A 37 -28.38 5.30 -4.37
N GLN A 38 -27.88 6.33 -5.06
CA GLN A 38 -26.45 6.66 -5.07
C GLN A 38 -25.98 7.26 -3.74
N ALA A 39 -26.85 7.99 -3.03
CA ALA A 39 -26.51 8.58 -1.74
C ALA A 39 -26.40 7.52 -0.63
N LEU A 40 -27.30 6.52 -0.61
CA LEU A 40 -27.25 5.44 0.36
C LEU A 40 -26.03 4.53 0.18
N ASP A 41 -25.69 4.17 -1.06
CA ASP A 41 -24.53 3.32 -1.35
C ASP A 41 -23.20 3.97 -0.92
N ASN A 42 -23.06 5.27 -1.16
CA ASN A 42 -21.85 6.01 -0.76
C ASN A 42 -21.65 6.05 0.76
N VAL A 43 -22.73 6.24 1.53
CA VAL A 43 -22.66 6.26 3.00
C VAL A 43 -22.30 4.88 3.55
N LEU A 44 -22.92 3.82 3.03
CA LEU A 44 -22.64 2.45 3.45
C LEU A 44 -21.20 2.04 3.12
N ASN A 45 -20.72 2.34 1.91
CA ASN A 45 -19.34 2.04 1.49
C ASN A 45 -18.32 2.81 2.34
N GLN A 46 -18.58 4.07 2.67
CA GLN A 46 -17.66 4.87 3.48
C GLN A 46 -17.57 4.37 4.92
N VAL A 47 -18.70 3.97 5.54
CA VAL A 47 -18.71 3.37 6.89
C VAL A 47 -17.99 2.02 6.90
N GLN A 48 -18.20 1.18 5.89
CA GLN A 48 -17.48 -0.10 5.76
C GLN A 48 -15.97 0.09 5.59
N SER A 49 -15.55 1.06 4.77
CA SER A 49 -14.13 1.37 4.58
C SER A 49 -13.46 1.82 5.88
N ARG A 50 -14.11 2.69 6.67
CA ARG A 50 -13.58 3.18 7.95
C ARG A 50 -13.45 2.05 8.97
N ARG A 51 -14.45 1.15 9.04
CA ARG A 51 -14.38 -0.05 9.89
C ARG A 51 -13.29 -1.03 9.45
N ARG A 52 -13.02 -1.14 8.15
CA ARG A 52 -11.92 -1.97 7.64
C ARG A 52 -10.56 -1.36 8.03
N ILE A 53 -10.37 -0.06 7.82
CA ILE A 53 -9.12 0.63 8.17
C ILE A 53 -8.83 0.56 9.67
N MET A 54 -9.83 0.77 10.53
CA MET A 54 -9.64 0.66 11.98
C MET A 54 -9.29 -0.75 12.44
N ARG A 55 -9.92 -1.78 11.87
CA ARG A 55 -9.58 -3.17 12.16
C ARG A 55 -8.15 -3.51 11.73
N GLU A 56 -7.76 -3.03 10.55
CA GLU A 56 -6.40 -3.24 10.06
C GLU A 56 -5.36 -2.50 10.90
N ASN A 57 -5.66 -1.28 11.33
CA ASN A 57 -4.78 -0.54 12.23
C ASN A 57 -4.58 -1.26 13.57
N ASN A 58 -5.66 -1.77 14.18
CA ASN A 58 -5.57 -2.54 15.41
C ASN A 58 -4.76 -3.84 15.22
N ARG A 59 -4.99 -4.56 14.11
CA ARG A 59 -4.22 -5.78 13.77
C ARG A 59 -2.72 -5.47 13.64
N LEU A 60 -2.37 -4.41 12.91
CA LEU A 60 -0.98 -3.99 12.74
C LEU A 60 -0.34 -3.54 14.06
N GLN A 61 -1.10 -2.89 14.94
CA GLN A 61 -0.62 -2.52 16.27
C GLN A 61 -0.34 -3.76 17.14
N GLU A 62 -1.22 -4.77 17.11
CA GLU A 62 -1.01 -6.03 17.81
C GLU A 62 0.23 -6.77 17.29
N GLU A 63 0.39 -6.87 15.97
CA GLU A 63 1.58 -7.48 15.35
C GLU A 63 2.86 -6.74 15.72
N MET A 64 2.82 -5.41 15.72
CA MET A 64 3.96 -4.58 16.13
C MET A 64 4.34 -4.83 17.59
N LEU A 65 3.37 -4.95 18.50
CA LEU A 65 3.63 -5.25 19.92
C LEU A 65 4.26 -6.63 20.11
N LEU A 66 3.78 -7.64 19.38
CA LEU A 66 4.36 -8.98 19.41
C LEU A 66 5.82 -8.98 18.92
N LEU A 67 6.08 -8.36 17.76
CA LEU A 67 7.42 -8.25 17.19
C LEU A 67 8.38 -7.49 18.11
N GLN A 68 7.91 -6.43 18.78
CA GLN A 68 8.70 -5.71 19.77
C GLN A 68 9.08 -6.62 20.96
N GLY A 69 8.16 -7.46 21.43
CA GLY A 69 8.44 -8.45 22.47
C GLY A 69 9.49 -9.48 22.04
N GLU A 70 9.38 -9.99 20.82
CA GLU A 70 10.38 -10.92 20.26
C GLU A 70 11.76 -10.26 20.12
N LEU A 71 11.82 -9.01 19.66
CA LEU A 71 13.06 -8.26 19.54
C LEU A 71 13.73 -8.02 20.90
N GLN A 72 12.94 -7.71 21.94
CA GLN A 72 13.45 -7.58 23.31
C GLN A 72 14.04 -8.89 23.81
N ARG A 73 13.35 -10.01 23.59
CA ARG A 73 13.84 -11.35 23.95
C ARG A 73 15.11 -11.72 23.19
N PHE A 74 15.17 -11.44 21.89
CA PHE A 74 16.36 -11.66 21.07
C PHE A 74 17.55 -10.86 21.60
N THR A 75 17.34 -9.56 21.86
CA THR A 75 18.37 -8.68 22.41
C THR A 75 18.86 -9.17 23.78
N PHE A 76 17.95 -9.64 24.63
CA PHE A 76 18.31 -10.23 25.92
C PHE A 76 19.17 -11.49 25.76
N LEU A 77 18.76 -12.42 24.89
CA LEU A 77 19.51 -13.65 24.63
C LEU A 77 20.88 -13.37 24.01
N GLN A 78 20.99 -12.37 23.15
CA GLN A 78 22.28 -11.98 22.57
C GLN A 78 23.23 -11.46 23.64
N ARG A 79 22.76 -10.58 24.54
CA ARG A 79 23.57 -10.10 25.68
C ARG A 79 23.97 -11.23 26.62
N GLU A 80 23.08 -12.17 26.90
CA GLU A 80 23.40 -13.33 27.73
C GLU A 80 24.46 -14.21 27.06
N ASN A 81 24.35 -14.42 25.74
CA ASN A 81 25.34 -15.17 24.98
C ASN A 81 26.71 -14.48 25.01
N ASP A 82 26.75 -13.17 24.80
CA ASP A 82 27.97 -12.37 24.86
C ASP A 82 28.59 -12.44 26.27
N ARG A 83 27.76 -12.32 27.32
CA ARG A 83 28.22 -12.44 28.71
C ARG A 83 28.78 -13.82 29.04
N LEU A 84 28.11 -14.88 28.61
CA LEU A 84 28.60 -16.25 28.79
C LEU A 84 29.93 -16.46 28.05
N ARG A 85 30.11 -15.88 26.87
CA ARG A 85 31.37 -15.95 26.12
C ARG A 85 32.51 -15.21 26.81
N GLU A 86 32.24 -14.02 27.36
CA GLU A 86 33.20 -13.29 28.20
C GLU A 86 33.66 -14.14 29.39
N LEU A 87 32.71 -14.77 30.10
CA LEU A 87 33.01 -15.63 31.25
C LEU A 87 33.80 -16.89 30.88
N LEU A 88 33.60 -17.41 29.66
CA LEU A 88 34.33 -18.55 29.13
C LEU A 88 35.69 -18.18 28.53
N ALA A 89 36.14 -16.92 28.66
CA ALA A 89 37.36 -16.39 28.05
C ALA A 89 37.46 -16.69 26.54
N SER A 90 36.30 -16.85 25.89
CA SER A 90 36.22 -17.02 24.44
C SER A 90 36.45 -15.64 23.85
N GLU A 91 37.53 -15.48 23.08
CA GLU A 91 37.88 -14.24 22.38
C GLU A 91 36.61 -13.65 21.77
N SER A 92 36.23 -12.45 22.25
CA SER A 92 35.15 -11.68 21.65
C SER A 92 35.48 -11.59 20.17
N ARG A 93 34.63 -12.14 19.30
CA ARG A 93 34.79 -11.91 17.86
C ARG A 93 34.84 -10.40 17.69
N GLU A 94 36.01 -9.88 17.33
CA GLU A 94 36.21 -8.47 17.07
C GLU A 94 35.08 -7.98 16.17
N GLN A 95 34.64 -6.74 16.38
CA GLN A 95 33.70 -6.08 15.50
C GLN A 95 34.16 -6.29 14.06
N ARG A 96 33.46 -7.18 13.33
CA ARG A 96 33.80 -7.44 11.94
C ARG A 96 33.57 -6.15 11.20
N LEU A 97 34.64 -5.53 10.73
CA LEU A 97 34.60 -4.35 9.90
C LEU A 97 33.86 -4.73 8.60
N LEU A 98 32.59 -4.34 8.52
CA LEU A 98 31.78 -4.54 7.33
C LEU A 98 32.12 -3.43 6.33
N MET A 99 32.56 -3.83 5.14
CA MET A 99 32.79 -2.92 4.02
C MET A 99 31.62 -3.07 3.03
N VAL A 100 30.93 -1.96 2.77
CA VAL A 100 29.90 -1.92 1.72
C VAL A 100 30.58 -1.62 0.39
N ALA A 101 30.29 -2.46 -0.61
CA ALA A 101 30.74 -2.31 -1.98
C ALA A 101 29.53 -2.32 -2.91
N GLU A 102 29.57 -1.50 -3.96
CA GLU A 102 28.52 -1.43 -4.98
C GLU A 102 28.93 -2.26 -6.19
N VAL A 103 27.95 -2.94 -6.81
CA VAL A 103 28.15 -3.69 -8.05
C VAL A 103 28.26 -2.73 -9.23
N ILE A 104 29.36 -2.81 -9.96
CA ILE A 104 29.63 -1.96 -11.14
C ILE A 104 29.48 -2.72 -12.46
N ALA A 105 29.59 -4.05 -12.45
CA ALA A 105 29.30 -4.90 -13.60
C ALA A 105 28.93 -6.31 -13.16
N VAL A 106 28.11 -6.98 -13.96
CA VAL A 106 27.77 -8.40 -13.82
C VAL A 106 28.18 -9.06 -15.13
N ASP A 107 28.97 -10.13 -15.05
CA ASP A 107 29.34 -10.89 -16.24
C ASP A 107 28.11 -11.61 -16.80
N SER A 108 28.00 -11.66 -18.12
CA SER A 108 26.86 -12.21 -18.85
C SER A 108 27.04 -13.67 -19.26
N ASP A 109 28.18 -14.29 -18.93
CA ASP A 109 28.44 -15.70 -19.23
C ASP A 109 27.56 -16.63 -18.36
N PRO A 110 26.70 -17.49 -18.95
CA PRO A 110 25.86 -18.43 -18.22
C PRO A 110 26.63 -19.47 -17.38
N PHE A 111 27.91 -19.70 -17.69
CA PHE A 111 28.75 -20.68 -17.03
C PHE A 111 29.63 -20.09 -15.92
N THR A 112 29.75 -18.76 -15.83
CA THR A 112 30.52 -18.06 -14.78
C THR A 112 29.71 -16.92 -14.16
N HIS A 113 29.35 -17.08 -12.88
CA HIS A 113 28.66 -16.02 -12.13
C HIS A 113 29.70 -15.11 -11.48
N GLN A 114 30.20 -14.12 -12.24
CA GLN A 114 31.16 -13.14 -11.74
C GLN A 114 30.52 -11.75 -11.60
N VAL A 115 30.77 -11.11 -10.46
CA VAL A 115 30.30 -9.74 -10.18
C VAL A 115 31.53 -8.87 -9.90
N VAL A 116 31.56 -7.68 -10.50
CA VAL A 116 32.61 -6.69 -10.28
C VAL A 116 32.07 -5.62 -9.34
N VAL A 117 32.82 -5.30 -8.29
CA VAL A 117 32.45 -4.30 -7.29
C VAL A 117 33.39 -3.10 -7.28
N ASN A 118 32.95 -1.97 -6.74
CA ASN A 118 33.73 -0.72 -6.69
C ASN A 118 34.82 -0.67 -5.60
N LYS A 119 35.06 -1.76 -4.87
CA LYS A 119 36.08 -1.88 -3.82
C LYS A 119 37.15 -2.91 -4.21
N GLY A 120 38.36 -2.70 -3.72
CA GLY A 120 39.54 -3.50 -4.08
C GLY A 120 40.67 -3.30 -3.07
N THR A 121 41.88 -3.71 -3.41
CA THR A 121 43.05 -3.69 -2.50
C THR A 121 43.34 -2.33 -1.90
N ARG A 122 43.11 -1.23 -2.64
CA ARG A 122 43.25 0.15 -2.14
C ARG A 122 42.28 0.48 -1.00
N HIS A 123 41.17 -0.25 -0.91
CA HIS A 123 40.19 -0.14 0.17
C HIS A 123 40.44 -1.19 1.27
N GLY A 124 41.48 -2.02 1.16
CA GLY A 124 41.76 -3.09 2.12
C GLY A 124 41.08 -4.43 1.79
N VAL A 125 40.49 -4.58 0.61
CA VAL A 125 39.93 -5.87 0.15
C VAL A 125 41.05 -6.86 -0.15
N TYR A 126 40.90 -8.11 0.28
CA TYR A 126 41.86 -9.20 0.05
C TYR A 126 41.17 -10.45 -0.53
N ILE A 127 41.97 -11.33 -1.13
CA ILE A 127 41.47 -12.57 -1.75
C ILE A 127 41.01 -13.54 -0.65
N GLY A 128 39.83 -14.13 -0.82
CA GLY A 128 39.20 -15.03 0.17
C GLY A 128 38.40 -14.28 1.25
N GLN A 129 38.22 -12.97 1.12
CA GLN A 129 37.31 -12.20 1.97
C GLN A 129 35.86 -12.60 1.66
N PRO A 130 35.06 -13.00 2.68
CA PRO A 130 33.68 -13.40 2.46
C PRO A 130 32.80 -12.20 2.09
N VAL A 131 31.94 -12.39 1.09
CA VAL A 131 31.00 -11.40 0.56
C VAL A 131 29.57 -11.84 0.87
N LEU A 132 28.76 -10.88 1.32
CA LEU A 132 27.38 -11.08 1.74
C LEU A 132 26.47 -10.23 0.86
N ASP A 133 25.36 -10.82 0.40
CA ASP A 133 24.22 -10.14 -0.23
C ASP A 133 22.98 -10.28 0.68
N ALA A 134 21.87 -9.64 0.31
CA ALA A 134 20.62 -9.61 1.05
C ALA A 134 20.07 -11.00 1.42
N THR A 135 20.42 -12.05 0.65
CA THR A 135 19.99 -13.43 0.89
C THR A 135 21.03 -14.31 1.58
N GLY A 136 22.27 -13.86 1.78
CA GLY A 136 23.31 -14.66 2.44
C GLY A 136 24.72 -14.49 1.86
N ILE A 137 25.59 -15.48 2.10
CA ILE A 137 26.97 -15.50 1.61
C ILE A 137 26.98 -15.85 0.12
N VAL A 138 27.66 -15.05 -0.69
CA VAL A 138 27.74 -15.23 -2.15
C VAL A 138 29.08 -15.84 -2.57
N GLY A 139 30.17 -15.52 -1.87
CA GLY A 139 31.53 -15.99 -2.19
C GLY A 139 32.58 -15.51 -1.22
#